data_AF-A0A932VCG5-F1
#
_entry.id   AF-A0A932VCG5-F1
#
_cell.length_a   1.000
_cell.length_b   1.000
_cell.length_c   1.000
_cell.angle_alpha   90.00
_cell.angle_beta   90.00
_cell.angle_gamma   90.00
#
_symmetry.space_group_name_H-M   'P 1'
#
loop_
_entity.id
_entity.type
_entity.pdbx_description
1 polymer ?
#
loop_
_entity_poly.entity_id
_entity_poly.type
_entity_poly.pdbx_seq_one_letter_code
_entity_poly.pdbx_strand_id
1 'polypeptide(L)'
;MTQSAPRLKAFESLLASFEGMRGEIFKANEEFFVHMVHQLTKTVILRELKDEAGYTRRLALHILDRLGTRENIKIFIGAEEQSSVEALKDGLAQTLGQLKNVAIEVDPSIKSGGCRVETEFGEVDGRIEVQLQSIANGLGVD
;
A
#
# COMPACT_ATOMS: atom_id res chain seq x y z
N MET A 1 62.98 21.49 -0.44
CA MET A 1 61.62 21.73 -0.99
C MET A 1 60.89 20.43 -1.39
N THR A 2 61.26 19.27 -0.81
CA THR A 2 60.86 17.95 -1.36
C THR A 2 59.63 17.31 -0.69
N GLN A 3 59.04 17.94 0.33
CA GLN A 3 57.94 17.35 1.11
C GLN A 3 56.56 17.97 0.82
N SER A 4 56.49 19.02 0.02
CA SER A 4 55.26 19.78 -0.25
C SER A 4 54.30 19.06 -1.21
N ALA A 5 54.84 18.41 -2.24
CA ALA A 5 54.06 17.69 -3.26
C ALA A 5 53.25 16.50 -2.72
N PRO A 6 53.80 15.58 -1.90
CA PRO A 6 53.01 14.46 -1.36
C PRO A 6 51.96 14.93 -0.35
N ARG A 7 52.21 16.04 0.37
CA ARG A 7 51.21 16.65 1.29
C ARG A 7 50.05 17.29 0.54
N LEU A 8 50.32 17.95 -0.59
CA LEU A 8 49.28 18.52 -1.44
C LEU A 8 48.37 17.44 -2.02
N LYS A 9 48.98 16.34 -2.52
CA LYS A 9 48.23 15.20 -3.07
C LYS A 9 47.40 14.47 -2.01
N ALA A 10 47.91 14.34 -0.79
CA ALA A 10 47.15 13.80 0.35
C ALA A 10 45.97 14.70 0.73
N PHE A 11 46.16 16.03 0.68
CA PHE A 11 45.08 17.00 0.93
C PHE A 11 44.00 16.97 -0.15
N GLU A 12 44.37 16.89 -1.43
CA GLU A 12 43.44 16.70 -2.55
C GLU A 12 42.62 15.41 -2.41
N SER A 13 43.26 14.30 -2.04
CA SER A 13 42.57 13.03 -1.79
C SER A 13 41.59 13.11 -0.61
N LEU A 14 41.90 13.92 0.41
CA LEU A 14 41.06 14.11 1.58
C LEU A 14 39.86 15.02 1.27
N LEU A 15 40.05 16.04 0.43
CA LEU A 15 38.94 16.84 -0.09
C LEU A 15 37.99 15.99 -0.95
N ALA A 16 38.53 15.17 -1.85
CA ALA A 16 37.73 14.27 -2.68
C ALA A 16 36.95 13.24 -1.84
N SER A 17 37.56 12.67 -0.78
CA SER A 17 36.85 11.76 0.11
C SER A 17 35.77 12.46 0.92
N PHE A 18 35.96 13.73 1.30
CA PHE A 18 34.95 14.53 1.99
C PHE A 18 33.74 14.84 1.09
N GLU A 19 33.97 15.14 -0.19
CA GLU A 19 32.89 15.31 -1.17
C GLU A 19 32.12 14.00 -1.40
N GLY A 20 32.82 12.86 -1.45
CA GLY A 20 32.22 11.53 -1.52
C GLY A 20 31.34 11.23 -0.31
N MET A 21 31.85 11.43 0.91
CA MET A 21 31.10 11.26 2.16
C MET A 21 29.87 12.16 2.21
N ARG A 22 29.97 13.42 1.74
CA ARG A 22 28.80 14.30 1.65
C ARG A 22 27.72 13.69 0.77
N GLY A 23 28.08 13.18 -0.41
CA GLY A 23 27.15 12.51 -1.32
C GLY A 23 26.48 11.28 -0.70
N GLU A 24 27.25 10.46 0.00
CA GLU A 24 26.72 9.28 0.72
C GLU A 24 25.75 9.66 1.83
N ILE A 25 26.06 10.70 2.62
CA ILE A 25 25.16 11.22 3.67
C ILE A 25 23.84 11.69 3.06
N PHE A 26 23.87 12.41 1.93
CA PHE A 26 22.64 12.86 1.27
C PHE A 26 21.79 11.69 0.80
N LYS A 27 22.38 10.66 0.17
CA LYS A 27 21.66 9.46 -0.27
C LYS A 27 21.06 8.68 0.91
N ALA A 28 21.86 8.46 1.96
CA ALA A 28 21.39 7.77 3.16
C ALA A 28 20.23 8.53 3.85
N ASN A 29 20.31 9.86 3.88
CA ASN A 29 19.22 10.69 4.41
C ASN A 29 17.97 10.60 3.53
N GLU A 30 18.10 10.64 2.21
CA GLU A 30 16.97 10.49 1.28
C GLU A 30 16.27 9.15 1.49
N GLU A 31 17.01 8.05 1.49
CA GLU A 31 16.47 6.71 1.79
C GLU A 31 15.78 6.68 3.17
N PHE A 32 16.43 7.23 4.21
CA PHE A 32 15.87 7.30 5.55
C PHE A 32 14.53 8.06 5.59
N PHE A 33 14.46 9.23 4.93
CA PHE A 33 13.24 10.03 4.91
C PHE A 33 12.09 9.31 4.19
N VAL A 34 12.37 8.67 3.06
CA VAL A 34 11.35 7.92 2.31
C VAL A 34 10.81 6.76 3.16
N HIS A 35 11.68 5.98 3.80
CA HIS A 35 11.26 4.92 4.72
C HIS A 35 10.43 5.46 5.89
N MET A 36 10.88 6.56 6.50
CA MET A 36 10.20 7.16 7.65
C MET A 36 8.79 7.65 7.26
N VAL A 37 8.66 8.34 6.12
CA VAL A 37 7.35 8.79 5.62
C VAL A 37 6.45 7.59 5.31
N HIS A 38 6.96 6.55 4.65
CA HIS A 38 6.19 5.35 4.38
C HIS A 38 5.64 4.70 5.66
N GLN A 39 6.46 4.56 6.71
CA GLN A 39 6.02 4.02 7.99
C GLN A 39 4.98 4.91 8.66
N LEU A 40 5.19 6.23 8.68
CA LEU A 40 4.23 7.19 9.25
C LEU A 40 2.87 7.12 8.53
N THR A 41 2.88 7.13 7.19
CA THR A 41 1.66 7.02 6.37
C THR A 41 0.95 5.70 6.64
N LYS A 42 1.67 4.58 6.70
CA LYS A 42 1.09 3.28 7.08
C LYS A 42 0.43 3.32 8.46
N THR A 43 1.10 3.89 9.46
CA THR A 43 0.54 4.01 10.82
C THR A 43 -0.72 4.86 10.84
N VAL A 44 -0.74 6.00 10.14
CA VAL A 44 -1.91 6.89 10.07
C VAL A 44 -3.07 6.17 9.38
N ILE A 45 -2.85 5.57 8.21
CA ILE A 45 -3.91 4.87 7.46
C ILE A 45 -4.51 3.73 8.28
N LEU A 46 -3.67 2.88 8.88
CA LEU A 46 -4.16 1.76 9.70
C LEU A 46 -4.94 2.22 10.93
N ARG A 47 -4.61 3.38 11.48
CA ARG A 47 -5.36 3.99 12.58
C ARG A 47 -6.73 4.51 12.12
N GLU A 48 -6.76 5.28 11.03
CA GLU A 48 -8.02 5.83 10.51
C GLU A 48 -8.99 4.73 10.05
N LEU A 49 -8.48 3.66 9.42
CA LEU A 49 -9.29 2.52 9.00
C LEU A 49 -9.91 1.75 10.17
N LYS A 50 -9.25 1.74 11.34
CA LYS A 50 -9.76 1.06 12.54
C LYS A 50 -11.05 1.67 13.06
N ASP A 51 -11.21 2.98 12.88
CA ASP A 51 -12.35 3.75 13.39
C ASP A 51 -13.44 3.95 12.32
N GLU A 52 -13.20 3.53 11.08
CA GLU A 52 -14.09 3.78 9.95
C GLU A 52 -14.97 2.58 9.57
N ALA A 53 -16.19 2.56 10.08
CA ALA A 53 -17.21 1.62 9.62
C ALA A 53 -17.58 1.89 8.14
N GLY A 54 -17.40 0.88 7.28
CA GLY A 54 -17.84 0.92 5.88
C GLY A 54 -16.75 1.16 4.84
N TYR A 55 -15.47 1.24 5.24
CA TYR A 55 -14.36 1.28 4.27
C TYR A 55 -14.39 0.09 3.31
N THR A 56 -14.58 -1.13 3.82
CA THR A 56 -14.65 -2.38 3.03
C THR A 56 -15.69 -2.31 1.93
N ARG A 57 -16.84 -1.66 2.19
CA ARG A 57 -17.87 -1.41 1.17
C ARG A 57 -17.39 -0.49 0.07
N ARG A 58 -16.80 0.65 0.42
CA ARG A 58 -16.30 1.61 -0.58
C ARG A 58 -15.17 1.01 -1.41
N LEU A 59 -14.30 0.23 -0.78
CA LEU A 59 -13.23 -0.49 -1.46
C LEU A 59 -13.79 -1.51 -2.45
N ALA A 60 -14.75 -2.34 -2.04
CA ALA A 60 -15.39 -3.31 -2.93
C ALA A 60 -16.09 -2.61 -4.11
N LEU A 61 -16.81 -1.51 -3.87
CA LEU A 61 -17.42 -0.70 -4.92
C LEU A 61 -16.38 -0.17 -5.91
N HIS A 62 -15.30 0.42 -5.41
CA HIS A 62 -14.23 0.96 -6.24
C HIS A 62 -13.57 -0.12 -7.10
N ILE A 63 -13.32 -1.32 -6.55
CA ILE A 63 -12.76 -2.44 -7.29
C ILE A 63 -13.72 -2.89 -8.40
N LEU A 64 -15.00 -3.05 -8.08
CA LEU A 64 -16.01 -3.49 -9.04
C LEU A 64 -16.25 -2.46 -10.15
N ASP A 65 -16.29 -1.18 -9.83
CA ASP A 65 -16.40 -0.10 -10.80
C ASP A 65 -15.21 -0.10 -11.77
N ARG A 66 -13.99 -0.29 -11.23
CA ARG A 66 -12.76 -0.41 -12.03
C ARG A 66 -12.76 -1.63 -12.94
N LEU A 67 -13.31 -2.76 -12.48
CA LEU A 67 -13.41 -4.00 -13.26
C LEU A 67 -14.56 -3.95 -14.29
N GLY A 68 -15.55 -3.08 -14.09
CA GLY A 68 -16.71 -2.94 -14.97
C GLY A 68 -17.65 -4.16 -14.98
N THR A 69 -17.45 -5.13 -14.10
CA THR A 69 -18.28 -6.35 -14.02
C THR A 69 -19.40 -6.22 -12.99
N ARG A 70 -20.52 -6.87 -13.28
CA ARG A 70 -21.71 -6.93 -12.41
C ARG A 70 -22.24 -8.36 -12.23
N GLU A 71 -21.53 -9.34 -12.78
CA GLU A 71 -21.94 -10.74 -12.78
C GLU A 71 -20.78 -11.64 -12.33
N ASN A 72 -21.11 -12.77 -11.68
CA ASN A 72 -20.15 -13.80 -11.27
C ASN A 72 -19.01 -13.24 -10.39
N ILE A 73 -19.39 -12.60 -9.28
CA ILE A 73 -18.45 -11.94 -8.36
C ILE A 73 -18.43 -12.69 -7.04
N LYS A 74 -17.23 -12.99 -6.54
CA LYS A 74 -17.02 -13.47 -5.18
C LYS A 74 -16.16 -12.46 -4.42
N ILE A 75 -16.66 -11.99 -3.28
CA ILE A 75 -15.96 -11.02 -2.43
C ILE A 75 -15.57 -11.72 -1.13
N PHE A 76 -14.30 -11.72 -0.79
CA PHE A 76 -13.80 -12.19 0.50
C PHE A 76 -13.53 -11.00 1.42
N ILE A 77 -14.02 -11.08 2.66
CA ILE A 77 -13.82 -10.06 3.70
C ILE A 77 -13.26 -10.70 4.98
N GLY A 78 -12.80 -9.87 5.93
CA GLY A 78 -12.25 -10.36 7.19
C GLY A 78 -13.32 -10.92 8.13
N ALA A 79 -12.88 -11.77 9.06
CA ALA A 79 -13.78 -12.42 10.03
C ALA A 79 -14.45 -11.42 11.00
N GLU A 80 -13.82 -10.28 11.25
CA GLU A 80 -14.39 -9.21 12.08
C GLU A 80 -15.62 -8.53 11.45
N GLU A 81 -15.80 -8.70 10.14
CA GLU A 81 -16.84 -8.03 9.35
C GLU A 81 -18.01 -8.97 9.00
N GLN A 82 -18.02 -10.17 9.56
CA GLN A 82 -19.07 -11.17 9.35
C GLN A 82 -20.48 -10.62 9.63
N SER A 83 -20.63 -9.79 10.66
CA SER A 83 -21.91 -9.15 11.02
C SER A 83 -22.38 -8.11 9.99
N SER A 84 -21.47 -7.62 9.14
CA SER A 84 -21.72 -6.57 8.14
C SER A 84 -21.90 -7.11 6.72
N VAL A 85 -21.84 -8.43 6.52
CA VAL A 85 -21.95 -9.08 5.19
C VAL A 85 -23.25 -8.70 4.48
N GLU A 86 -24.40 -8.78 5.16
CA GLU A 86 -25.69 -8.46 4.55
C GLU A 86 -25.80 -6.97 4.19
N ALA A 87 -25.36 -6.09 5.10
CA ALA A 87 -25.32 -4.64 4.85
C ALA A 87 -24.40 -4.28 3.68
N LEU A 88 -23.27 -5.00 3.54
CA LEU A 88 -22.36 -4.85 2.42
C LEU A 88 -23.05 -5.25 1.11
N LYS A 89 -23.70 -6.42 1.08
CA LYS A 89 -24.42 -6.93 -0.09
C LYS A 89 -25.54 -5.98 -0.54
N ASP A 90 -26.37 -5.53 0.39
CA ASP A 90 -27.45 -4.58 0.14
C ASP A 90 -26.89 -3.24 -0.38
N GLY A 91 -25.85 -2.74 0.27
CA GLY A 91 -25.20 -1.49 -0.11
C GLY A 91 -24.55 -1.56 -1.50
N LEU A 92 -24.03 -2.71 -1.90
CA LEU A 92 -23.49 -2.95 -3.25
C LEU A 92 -24.62 -2.95 -4.30
N ALA A 93 -25.71 -3.68 -4.04
CA ALA A 93 -26.86 -3.76 -4.93
C ALA A 93 -27.54 -2.38 -5.12
N GLN A 94 -27.65 -1.57 -4.06
CA GLN A 94 -28.21 -0.22 -4.16
C GLN A 94 -27.39 0.72 -5.05
N THR A 95 -26.06 0.56 -5.08
CA THR A 95 -25.17 1.50 -5.81
C THR A 95 -24.87 1.04 -7.23
N LEU A 96 -24.62 -0.25 -7.44
CA LEU A 96 -24.25 -0.81 -8.74
C LEU A 96 -25.46 -1.27 -9.57
N GLY A 97 -26.64 -1.37 -8.95
CA GLY A 97 -27.87 -1.87 -9.55
C GLY A 97 -28.00 -3.39 -9.45
N GLN A 98 -28.57 -4.03 -10.46
CA GLN A 98 -28.72 -5.49 -10.49
C GLN A 98 -27.34 -6.17 -10.62
N LEU A 99 -26.91 -6.77 -9.52
CA LEU A 99 -25.78 -7.68 -9.47
C LEU A 99 -26.28 -9.13 -9.66
N LYS A 100 -25.67 -9.90 -10.55
CA LYS A 100 -26.02 -11.30 -10.77
C LYS A 100 -24.96 -12.21 -10.18
N ASN A 101 -25.39 -13.23 -9.42
CA ASN A 101 -24.50 -14.25 -8.89
C ASN A 101 -23.33 -13.67 -8.05
N VAL A 102 -23.67 -12.92 -7.00
CA VAL A 102 -22.68 -12.36 -6.06
C VAL A 102 -22.68 -13.15 -4.76
N ALA A 103 -21.50 -13.63 -4.38
CA ALA A 103 -21.24 -14.27 -3.10
C ALA A 103 -20.29 -13.41 -2.27
N ILE A 104 -20.55 -13.32 -0.97
CA ILE A 104 -19.63 -12.70 -0.02
C ILE A 104 -19.26 -13.78 1.00
N GLU A 105 -17.97 -14.06 1.13
CA GLU A 105 -17.41 -15.09 2.00
C GLU A 105 -16.43 -14.45 3.00
N VAL A 106 -16.29 -15.07 4.17
CA VAL A 106 -15.28 -14.64 5.15
C VAL A 106 -14.01 -15.45 4.99
N ASP A 107 -12.89 -14.73 4.96
CA ASP A 107 -11.54 -15.27 4.91
C ASP A 107 -10.76 -14.79 6.15
N PRO A 108 -10.40 -15.69 7.09
CA PRO A 108 -9.65 -15.34 8.29
C PRO A 108 -8.25 -14.76 8.02
N SER A 109 -7.71 -14.93 6.81
CA SER A 109 -6.43 -14.33 6.42
C SER A 109 -6.53 -12.83 6.08
N ILE A 110 -7.74 -12.31 5.92
CA ILE A 110 -8.02 -10.91 5.63
C ILE A 110 -8.28 -10.18 6.95
N LYS A 111 -7.51 -9.10 7.18
CA LYS A 111 -7.77 -8.20 8.30
C LYS A 111 -8.93 -7.27 8.00
N SER A 112 -9.55 -6.76 9.06
CA SER A 112 -10.59 -5.74 8.98
C SER A 112 -10.15 -4.54 8.14
N GLY A 113 -11.05 -4.03 7.31
CA GLY A 113 -10.78 -2.96 6.34
C GLY A 113 -10.16 -3.43 5.03
N GLY A 114 -10.03 -4.74 4.78
CA GLY A 114 -9.57 -5.29 3.51
C GLY A 114 -10.65 -6.11 2.80
N CYS A 115 -10.56 -6.23 1.48
CA CYS A 115 -11.34 -7.23 0.74
C CYS A 115 -10.55 -7.76 -0.46
N ARG A 116 -10.96 -8.94 -0.93
CA ARG A 116 -10.43 -9.59 -2.11
C ARG A 116 -11.58 -9.91 -3.03
N VAL A 117 -11.49 -9.53 -4.29
CA VAL A 117 -12.60 -9.65 -5.25
C VAL A 117 -12.17 -10.59 -6.36
N GLU A 118 -12.85 -11.71 -6.47
CA GLU A 118 -12.65 -12.70 -7.52
C GLU A 118 -13.81 -12.62 -8.52
N THR A 119 -13.46 -12.65 -9.81
CA THR A 119 -14.38 -12.57 -10.93
C THR A 119 -13.95 -13.58 -11.99
N GLU A 120 -14.80 -13.85 -12.98
CA GLU A 120 -14.43 -14.73 -14.10
C GLU A 120 -13.23 -14.22 -14.93
N PHE A 121 -12.93 -12.92 -14.86
CA PHE A 121 -11.82 -12.29 -15.57
C PHE A 121 -10.52 -12.23 -14.75
N GLY A 122 -10.57 -12.61 -13.47
CA GLY A 122 -9.42 -12.58 -12.56
C GLY A 122 -9.75 -12.09 -11.16
N GLU A 123 -8.71 -11.92 -10.37
CA GLU A 123 -8.77 -11.57 -8.95
C GLU A 123 -8.07 -10.23 -8.69
N VAL A 124 -8.68 -9.42 -7.82
CA VAL A 124 -8.12 -8.16 -7.33
C VAL A 124 -8.01 -8.23 -5.81
N ASP A 125 -6.78 -8.10 -5.32
CA ASP A 125 -6.50 -8.03 -3.89
C ASP A 125 -6.51 -6.58 -3.41
N GLY A 126 -7.56 -6.23 -2.66
CA GLY A 126 -7.74 -4.91 -2.06
C GLY A 126 -7.20 -4.81 -0.64
N ARG A 127 -6.51 -5.82 -0.10
CA ARG A 127 -5.96 -5.75 1.27
C ARG A 127 -5.05 -4.53 1.43
N ILE A 128 -5.13 -3.89 2.60
CA ILE A 128 -4.38 -2.67 2.86
C ILE A 128 -2.87 -2.91 2.76
N GLU A 129 -2.40 -4.11 3.15
CA GLU A 129 -1.00 -4.49 3.02
C GLU A 129 -0.53 -4.49 1.56
N VAL A 130 -1.37 -4.96 0.63
CA VAL A 130 -1.04 -4.98 -0.81
C VAL A 130 -1.01 -3.56 -1.37
N GLN A 131 -1.97 -2.72 -0.99
CA GLN A 131 -2.00 -1.32 -1.41
C GLN A 131 -0.77 -0.55 -0.90
N LEU A 132 -0.42 -0.71 0.37
CA LEU A 132 0.76 -0.09 0.97
C LEU A 132 2.05 -0.58 0.31
N GLN A 133 2.17 -1.89 0.04
CA GLN A 133 3.33 -2.42 -0.67
C GLN A 133 3.44 -1.84 -2.09
N SER A 134 2.32 -1.70 -2.81
CA SER A 134 2.34 -1.07 -4.13
C SER A 134 2.83 0.38 -4.09
N ILE A 135 2.49 1.13 -3.03
CA ILE A 135 2.99 2.49 -2.83
C ILE A 135 4.48 2.45 -2.50
N ALA A 136 4.91 1.54 -1.64
CA ALA A 136 6.30 1.37 -1.23
C ALA A 136 7.22 1.08 -2.45
N ASN A 137 6.81 0.13 -3.29
CA ASN A 137 7.52 -0.19 -4.54
C ASN A 137 7.59 1.02 -5.49
N GLY A 138 6.50 1.81 -5.59
CA GLY A 138 6.47 3.02 -6.39
C GLY A 138 7.39 4.14 -5.87
N LEU A 139 7.74 4.10 -4.59
CA LEU A 139 8.69 5.00 -3.93
C LEU A 139 10.12 4.45 -3.87
N GLY A 140 10.36 3.22 -4.32
CA GLY A 140 11.67 2.56 -4.24
C GLY A 140 12.08 2.13 -2.83
N VAL A 141 11.11 1.89 -1.96
CA VAL A 141 11.29 1.42 -0.57
C VAL A 141 10.63 0.06 -0.44
N ASP A 142 11.39 -1.00 -0.73
CA ASP A 142 10.94 -2.40 -0.61
C ASP A 142 11.27 -3.00 0.78
#